data_AF-A0A7J0BNT3-F1
#
_entry.id   AF-A0A7J0BNT3-F1
#
_cell.length_a   1.000
_cell.length_b   1.000
_cell.length_c   1.000
_cell.angle_alpha   90.00
_cell.angle_beta   90.00
_cell.angle_gamma   90.00
#
_symmetry.space_group_name_H-M   'P 1'
#
loop_
_entity.id
_entity.type
_entity.pdbx_description
1 polymer ?
#
loop_
_entity_poly.entity_id
_entity_poly.type
_entity_poly.pdbx_seq_one_letter_code
_entity_poly.pdbx_strand_id
1 'polypeptide(L)'
;MLLNIFNIITTYNEEWWFVRVYCVMVLLFPLVRKYLDQPAILIAGSLLTYASLQLLPTTQFTNYFKQISYYQVPFVTGMLFSSMKLYERVTYRCIESPLLWGALLVTLLLTFRLVVYERYLHPLYFFVTTPLFVIGASRALRISELLTRLFEILGKYSFPMWLVHSYFCYYFLQPLTYAPRYGIAILLNLSLLTFATCFVLEKIRMALPAPLR
;
A
#
# COMPACT_ATOMS: atom_id res chain seq x y z
N MET A 1 -9.71 -9.01 -25.00
CA MET A 1 -8.85 -9.73 -24.03
C MET A 1 -7.95 -10.76 -24.70
N LEU A 2 -8.48 -11.73 -25.47
CA LEU A 2 -7.64 -12.68 -26.25
C LEU A 2 -6.69 -11.98 -27.24
N LEU A 3 -7.15 -10.95 -27.95
CA LEU A 3 -6.31 -10.18 -28.89
C LEU A 3 -5.18 -9.39 -28.20
N ASN A 4 -5.32 -9.03 -26.91
CA ASN A 4 -4.23 -8.41 -26.14
C ASN A 4 -3.18 -9.45 -25.73
N ILE A 5 -3.59 -10.70 -25.48
CA ILE A 5 -2.66 -11.81 -25.18
C ILE A 5 -1.76 -12.08 -26.40
N PHE A 6 -2.33 -12.00 -27.60
CA PHE A 6 -1.59 -12.11 -28.86
C PHE A 6 -0.94 -10.80 -29.32
N ASN A 7 -1.02 -9.74 -28.51
CA ASN A 7 -0.45 -8.41 -28.79
C ASN A 7 -0.90 -7.78 -30.12
N ILE A 8 -2.08 -8.18 -30.63
CA ILE A 8 -2.69 -7.66 -31.86
C ILE A 8 -3.32 -6.29 -31.60
N ILE A 9 -3.77 -6.06 -30.37
CA ILE A 9 -4.28 -4.77 -29.88
C ILE A 9 -3.71 -4.56 -28.47
N THR A 10 -3.30 -3.35 -28.12
CA THR A 10 -2.88 -3.00 -26.76
C THR A 10 -3.90 -2.07 -26.12
N THR A 11 -5.01 -2.62 -25.60
CA THR A 11 -5.86 -1.87 -24.65
C THR A 11 -5.29 -2.06 -23.24
N TYR A 12 -4.30 -1.23 -22.89
CA TYR A 12 -3.74 -1.20 -21.54
C TYR A 12 -4.76 -0.56 -20.59
N ASN A 13 -5.09 -1.26 -19.50
CA ASN A 13 -5.93 -0.71 -18.45
C ASN A 13 -5.04 0.09 -17.49
N GLU A 14 -5.17 1.41 -17.50
CA GLU A 14 -4.37 2.29 -16.64
C GLU A 14 -4.61 2.03 -15.15
N GLU A 15 -5.75 1.47 -14.77
CA GLU A 15 -6.06 1.10 -13.37
C GLU A 15 -5.15 0.01 -12.83
N TRP A 16 -4.48 -0.75 -13.70
CA TRP A 16 -3.60 -1.86 -13.33
C TRP A 16 -2.11 -1.48 -13.30
N TRP A 17 -1.81 -0.18 -13.21
CA TRP A 17 -0.44 0.34 -13.16
C TRP A 17 0.44 -0.31 -12.09
N PHE A 18 -0.14 -0.71 -10.96
CA PHE A 18 0.57 -1.36 -9.86
C PHE A 18 1.01 -2.79 -10.14
N VAL A 19 0.33 -3.53 -11.03
CA VAL A 19 0.67 -4.93 -11.34
C VAL A 19 2.11 -5.00 -11.85
N ARG A 20 2.46 -4.04 -12.72
CA ARG A 20 3.81 -3.91 -13.27
C ARG A 20 4.85 -3.68 -12.17
N VAL A 21 4.57 -2.73 -11.27
CA VAL A 21 5.45 -2.42 -10.13
C VAL A 21 5.62 -3.67 -9.24
N TYR A 22 4.52 -4.34 -8.92
CA TYR A 22 4.53 -5.56 -8.12
C TYR A 22 5.39 -6.66 -8.74
N CYS A 23 5.20 -6.96 -10.04
CA CYS A 23 6.02 -7.96 -10.75
C CYS A 23 7.51 -7.62 -10.67
N VAL A 24 7.88 -6.35 -10.89
CA VAL A 24 9.28 -5.91 -10.77
C VAL A 24 9.80 -6.08 -9.34
N MET A 25 9.03 -5.72 -8.30
CA MET A 25 9.44 -5.92 -6.91
C MET A 25 9.66 -7.40 -6.57
N VAL A 26 8.78 -8.29 -7.06
CA VAL A 26 8.93 -9.74 -6.88
C VAL A 26 10.18 -10.26 -7.60
N LEU A 27 10.50 -9.75 -8.79
CA LEU A 27 11.74 -10.11 -9.50
C LEU A 27 12.99 -9.57 -8.79
N LEU A 28 12.90 -8.41 -8.13
CA LEU A 28 13.97 -7.82 -7.33
C LEU A 28 14.14 -8.50 -5.97
N PHE A 29 13.16 -9.28 -5.51
CA PHE A 29 13.17 -9.92 -4.20
C PHE A 29 14.45 -10.73 -3.90
N PRO A 30 14.97 -11.59 -4.80
CA PRO A 30 16.20 -12.34 -4.52
C PRO A 30 17.41 -11.43 -4.28
N LEU A 31 17.48 -10.31 -4.99
CA LEU A 31 18.53 -9.32 -4.83
C LEU A 31 18.42 -8.63 -3.46
N VAL A 32 17.22 -8.15 -3.10
CA VAL A 32 16.99 -7.54 -1.78
C VAL A 32 17.29 -8.54 -0.66
N ARG A 33 16.87 -9.80 -0.83
CA ARG A 33 17.09 -10.88 0.13
C ARG A 33 18.57 -11.11 0.41
N LYS A 34 19.43 -11.03 -0.60
CA LYS A 34 20.89 -11.24 -0.48
C LYS A 34 21.55 -10.24 0.49
N TYR A 35 21.01 -9.03 0.63
CA TYR A 35 21.57 -7.96 1.45
C TYR A 35 20.76 -7.67 2.71
N LEU A 36 19.82 -8.55 3.11
CA LEU A 36 18.96 -8.32 4.29
C LEU A 36 19.74 -8.17 5.60
N ASP A 37 20.89 -8.83 5.72
CA ASP A 37 21.76 -8.73 6.90
C ASP A 37 22.57 -7.42 6.93
N GLN A 38 22.47 -6.61 5.88
CA GLN A 38 23.18 -5.35 5.71
C GLN A 38 22.17 -4.19 5.54
N PRO A 39 21.37 -3.88 6.59
CA PRO A 39 20.27 -2.93 6.48
C PRO A 39 20.72 -1.53 6.03
N ALA A 40 21.91 -1.08 6.46
CA ALA A 40 22.48 0.19 6.04
C ALA A 40 22.73 0.24 4.51
N ILE A 41 23.19 -0.86 3.92
CA ILE A 41 23.44 -0.95 2.47
C ILE A 41 22.11 -0.96 1.71
N LEU A 42 21.10 -1.70 2.19
CA LEU A 42 19.78 -1.71 1.57
C LEU A 42 19.09 -0.35 1.64
N ILE A 43 19.12 0.31 2.80
CA ILE A 43 18.54 1.65 2.97
C ILE A 43 19.27 2.66 2.08
N ALA A 44 20.61 2.70 2.15
CA ALA A 44 21.40 3.61 1.33
C ALA A 44 21.19 3.36 -0.17
N GLY A 45 21.25 2.09 -0.61
CA GLY A 45 21.01 1.72 -2.00
C GLY A 45 19.60 2.07 -2.47
N SER A 46 18.58 1.85 -1.64
CA SER A 46 17.20 2.22 -1.93
C SER A 46 17.01 3.73 -2.05
N LEU A 47 17.62 4.52 -1.16
CA LEU A 47 17.54 5.98 -1.21
C LEU A 47 18.36 6.57 -2.37
N LEU A 48 19.54 6.03 -2.66
CA LEU A 48 20.39 6.45 -3.77
C LEU A 48 19.72 6.16 -5.12
N THR A 49 19.10 4.99 -5.28
CA THR A 49 18.36 4.65 -6.50
C THR A 49 17.13 5.54 -6.69
N TYR A 50 16.41 5.87 -5.61
CA TYR A 50 15.34 6.88 -5.67
C TYR A 50 15.89 8.25 -6.09
N ALA A 51 16.87 8.79 -5.36
CA ALA A 51 17.38 10.14 -5.58
C ALA A 51 17.97 10.31 -6.99
N SER A 52 18.82 9.38 -7.43
CA SER A 52 19.45 9.42 -8.75
C SER A 52 18.43 9.43 -9.88
N LEU A 53 17.37 8.61 -9.80
CA LEU A 53 16.35 8.55 -10.83
C LEU A 53 15.44 9.78 -10.84
N GLN A 54 15.21 10.45 -9.70
CA GLN A 54 14.41 11.67 -9.66
C GLN A 54 15.11 12.88 -10.31
N LEU A 55 16.45 12.91 -10.29
CA LEU A 55 17.24 13.98 -10.93
C LEU A 55 17.19 13.94 -12.46
N LEU A 56 16.83 12.80 -13.06
CA LEU A 56 16.73 12.68 -14.51
C LEU A 56 15.54 13.48 -15.07
N PRO A 57 15.64 14.04 -16.29
CA PRO A 57 14.50 14.66 -16.97
C PRO A 57 13.34 13.69 -17.10
N THR A 58 12.11 14.17 -16.91
CA THR A 58 10.90 13.33 -17.02
C THR A 58 10.54 13.11 -18.49
N THR A 59 10.83 11.91 -18.98
CA THR A 59 10.40 11.36 -20.28
C THR A 59 9.50 10.15 -20.00
N GLN A 60 8.80 9.63 -21.01
CA GLN A 60 7.98 8.42 -20.83
C GLN A 60 8.80 7.24 -20.26
N PHE A 61 10.04 7.07 -20.74
CA PHE A 61 10.95 6.03 -20.31
C PHE A 61 11.44 6.26 -18.86
N THR A 62 11.90 7.47 -18.53
CA THR A 62 12.40 7.73 -17.17
C THR A 62 11.28 7.75 -16.13
N ASN A 63 10.06 8.13 -16.50
CA ASN A 63 8.90 8.09 -15.61
C ASN A 63 8.60 6.67 -15.11
N TYR A 64 8.77 5.67 -15.98
CA TYR A 64 8.64 4.26 -15.58
C TYR A 64 9.62 3.86 -14.48
N PHE A 65 10.91 4.19 -14.62
CA PHE A 65 11.91 3.91 -13.60
C PHE A 65 11.71 4.74 -12.33
N LYS A 66 11.25 5.99 -12.45
CA LYS A 66 10.88 6.83 -11.30
C LYS A 66 9.75 6.22 -10.48
N GLN A 67 8.76 5.59 -11.10
CA GLN A 67 7.70 4.87 -10.39
C GLN A 67 8.25 3.65 -9.64
N ILE A 68 9.07 2.83 -10.31
CA ILE A 68 9.71 1.67 -9.66
C ILE A 68 10.57 2.10 -8.48
N SER A 69 11.38 3.15 -8.65
CA SER A 69 12.27 3.66 -7.61
C SER A 69 11.53 4.26 -6.42
N TYR A 70 10.33 4.78 -6.65
CA TYR A 70 9.43 5.25 -5.60
C TYR A 70 8.89 4.08 -4.76
N TYR A 71 8.37 3.01 -5.40
CA TYR A 71 7.75 1.89 -4.68
C TYR A 71 8.74 0.85 -4.13
N GLN A 72 9.98 0.81 -4.62
CA GLN A 72 10.99 -0.07 -4.02
C GLN A 72 11.39 0.37 -2.61
N VAL A 73 11.26 1.66 -2.28
CA VAL A 73 11.53 2.16 -0.91
C VAL A 73 10.63 1.50 0.14
N PRO A 74 9.28 1.60 0.07
CA PRO A 74 8.41 0.91 1.02
C PRO A 74 8.54 -0.62 0.94
N PHE A 75 8.89 -1.19 -0.21
CA PHE A 75 9.16 -2.63 -0.34
C PHE A 75 10.37 -3.06 0.50
N VAL A 76 11.50 -2.34 0.37
CA VAL A 76 12.70 -2.57 1.19
C VAL A 76 12.41 -2.33 2.67
N THR A 77 11.66 -1.27 3.02
CA THR A 77 11.25 -1.02 4.41
C THR A 77 10.47 -2.19 4.98
N GLY A 78 9.46 -2.71 4.26
CA GLY A 78 8.65 -3.84 4.72
C GLY A 78 9.48 -5.11 4.92
N MET A 79 10.40 -5.39 3.99
CA MET A 79 11.34 -6.51 4.07
C MET A 79 12.25 -6.42 5.31
N LEU A 80 12.83 -5.24 5.54
CA LEU A 80 13.68 -4.95 6.70
C LEU A 80 12.91 -5.01 8.02
N PHE A 81 11.67 -4.50 8.03
CA PHE A 81 10.80 -4.52 9.19
C PHE A 81 10.46 -5.95 9.63
N SER A 82 10.20 -6.82 8.65
CA SER A 82 9.95 -8.25 8.87
C SER A 82 11.21 -9.00 9.29
N SER A 83 12.35 -8.81 8.60
CA SER A 83 13.59 -9.55 8.88
C SER A 83 14.16 -9.24 10.27
N MET A 84 14.11 -7.97 10.67
CA MET A 84 14.63 -7.52 11.95
C MET A 84 13.67 -7.75 13.12
N LYS A 85 12.45 -8.26 12.89
CA LYS A 85 11.42 -8.40 13.93
C LYS A 85 11.22 -7.08 14.69
N LEU A 86 11.22 -5.97 13.95
CA LEU A 86 11.18 -4.63 14.53
C LEU A 86 9.89 -4.41 15.32
N TYR A 87 8.79 -5.01 14.84
CA TYR A 87 7.53 -5.03 15.57
C TYR A 87 7.72 -5.59 16.98
N GLU A 88 8.23 -6.81 17.12
CA GLU A 88 8.39 -7.46 18.42
C GLU A 88 9.38 -6.69 19.32
N ARG A 89 10.48 -6.19 18.76
CA ARG A 89 11.50 -5.44 19.52
C ARG A 89 10.98 -4.11 20.07
N VAL A 90 10.26 -3.34 19.26
CA VAL A 90 9.71 -2.04 19.69
C VAL A 90 8.52 -2.24 20.61
N THR A 91 7.65 -3.19 20.29
CA THR A 91 6.50 -3.59 21.10
C THR A 91 6.96 -4.03 22.50
N TYR A 92 7.98 -4.89 22.61
CA TYR A 92 8.54 -5.32 23.90
C TYR A 92 9.10 -4.16 24.75
N ARG A 93 9.69 -3.13 24.12
CA ARG A 93 10.36 -2.02 24.84
C ARG A 93 9.46 -0.81 25.11
N CYS A 94 8.40 -0.61 24.33
CA CYS A 94 7.69 0.67 24.28
C CYS A 94 6.16 0.57 24.35
N ILE A 95 5.58 -0.63 24.55
CA ILE A 95 4.13 -0.82 24.64
C ILE A 95 3.46 0.06 25.69
N GLU A 96 4.11 0.36 26.83
CA GLU A 96 3.41 1.05 27.92
C GLU A 96 3.66 2.57 27.92
N SER A 97 4.58 3.07 27.11
CA SER A 97 4.93 4.48 27.16
C SER A 97 3.82 5.35 26.56
N PRO A 98 3.43 6.48 27.21
CA PRO A 98 2.53 7.47 26.64
C PRO A 98 3.17 8.20 25.44
N LEU A 99 4.50 8.16 25.34
CA LEU A 99 5.29 8.69 24.22
C LEU A 99 4.90 8.05 22.87
N LEU A 100 4.44 6.80 22.86
CA LEU A 100 4.02 6.13 21.63
C LEU A 100 2.75 6.75 21.02
N TRP A 101 1.85 7.28 21.84
CA TRP A 101 0.67 8.03 21.37
C TRP A 101 1.05 9.37 20.76
N GLY A 102 2.00 10.06 21.39
CA GLY A 102 2.61 11.27 20.83
C GLY A 102 3.31 10.98 19.49
N ALA A 103 4.09 9.90 19.42
CA ALA A 103 4.75 9.47 18.20
C ALA A 103 3.71 9.16 17.10
N LEU A 104 2.65 8.40 17.40
CA LEU A 104 1.53 8.13 16.50
C LEU A 104 0.89 9.39 15.94
N LEU A 105 0.54 10.34 16.83
CA LEU A 105 -0.08 11.60 16.46
C LEU A 105 0.85 12.41 15.54
N VAL A 106 2.14 12.50 15.89
CA VAL A 106 3.15 13.13 15.06
C VAL A 106 3.28 12.43 13.72
N THR A 107 3.25 11.09 13.69
CA THR A 107 3.33 10.31 12.44
C THR A 107 2.11 10.59 11.55
N LEU A 108 0.91 10.65 12.13
CA LEU A 108 -0.33 10.94 11.44
C LEU A 108 -0.33 12.37 10.87
N LEU A 109 0.05 13.35 11.69
CA LEU A 109 0.13 14.76 11.30
C LEU A 109 1.19 15.00 10.21
N LEU A 110 2.35 14.35 10.32
CA LEU A 110 3.38 14.39 9.28
C LEU A 110 2.88 13.74 8.00
N THR A 111 2.26 12.56 8.07
CA THR A 111 1.71 11.88 6.89
C THR A 111 0.66 12.75 6.20
N PHE A 112 -0.24 13.37 6.97
CA PHE A 112 -1.25 14.28 6.45
C PHE A 112 -0.61 15.51 5.77
N ARG A 113 0.34 16.17 6.44
CA ARG A 113 1.06 17.32 5.88
C ARG A 113 1.76 16.96 4.56
N LEU A 114 2.40 15.80 4.49
CA LEU A 114 3.20 15.43 3.33
C LEU A 114 2.34 15.01 2.14
N VAL A 115 1.28 14.25 2.37
CA VAL A 115 0.30 13.90 1.33
C VAL A 115 -0.36 15.15 0.74
N VAL A 116 -0.57 16.19 1.55
CA VAL A 116 -1.21 17.43 1.11
C VAL A 116 -0.23 18.41 0.48
N TYR A 117 1.01 18.51 0.97
CA TYR A 117 1.92 19.61 0.60
C TYR A 117 3.20 19.21 -0.15
N GLU A 118 3.72 17.98 0.00
CA GLU A 118 5.10 17.67 -0.41
C GLU A 118 5.19 16.41 -1.27
N ARG A 119 5.17 16.59 -2.59
CA ARG A 119 5.17 15.49 -3.57
C ARG A 119 6.51 14.73 -3.66
N TYR A 120 7.61 15.28 -3.14
CA TYR A 120 8.98 14.80 -3.43
C TYR A 120 9.72 14.13 -2.27
N LEU A 121 9.39 14.44 -1.01
CA LEU A 121 10.08 13.88 0.16
C LEU A 121 9.51 12.53 0.63
N HIS A 122 8.42 12.06 0.02
CA HIS A 122 7.65 10.88 0.39
C HIS A 122 8.44 9.61 0.76
N PRO A 123 9.55 9.23 0.10
CA PRO A 123 10.16 7.92 0.37
C PRO A 123 11.00 7.83 1.64
N LEU A 124 11.70 8.89 2.02
CA LEU A 124 12.41 8.94 3.30
C LEU A 124 11.44 8.76 4.48
N TYR A 125 10.22 9.26 4.32
CA TYR A 125 9.18 9.09 5.33
C TYR A 125 8.74 7.64 5.45
N PHE A 126 8.59 6.88 4.37
CA PHE A 126 8.15 5.48 4.47
C PHE A 126 9.05 4.64 5.39
N PHE A 127 10.36 4.89 5.45
CA PHE A 127 11.27 4.16 6.36
C PHE A 127 10.97 4.36 7.85
N VAL A 128 10.41 5.52 8.23
CA VAL A 128 10.18 5.88 9.64
C VAL A 128 8.69 5.85 9.97
N THR A 129 7.86 6.46 9.13
CA THR A 129 6.43 6.62 9.38
C THR A 129 5.68 5.32 9.24
N THR A 130 6.02 4.45 8.28
CA THR A 130 5.32 3.18 8.09
C THR A 130 5.50 2.25 9.31
N PRO A 131 6.72 1.99 9.82
CA PRO A 131 6.91 1.24 11.06
C PRO A 131 6.16 1.83 12.25
N LEU A 132 6.25 3.15 12.48
CA LEU A 132 5.60 3.82 13.60
C LEU A 132 4.07 3.76 13.49
N PHE A 133 3.52 3.97 12.29
CA PHE A 133 2.10 3.85 12.04
C PHE A 133 1.62 2.42 12.28
N VAL A 134 2.31 1.40 11.78
CA VAL A 134 1.93 -0.02 11.98
C VAL A 134 1.92 -0.38 13.47
N ILE A 135 2.98 -0.03 14.21
CA ILE A 135 3.07 -0.29 15.64
C ILE A 135 1.95 0.44 16.38
N GLY A 136 1.78 1.72 16.09
CA GLY A 136 0.77 2.55 16.70
C GLY A 136 -0.66 2.07 16.43
N ALA A 137 -1.00 1.84 15.17
CA ALA A 137 -2.30 1.32 14.76
C ALA A 137 -2.58 -0.01 15.45
N SER A 138 -1.60 -0.93 15.49
CA SER A 138 -1.77 -2.21 16.18
C SER A 138 -2.10 -2.05 17.67
N ARG A 139 -1.53 -1.04 18.35
CA ARG A 139 -1.85 -0.73 19.75
C ARG A 139 -3.23 -0.11 19.87
N ALA A 140 -3.60 0.80 18.99
CA ALA A 140 -4.92 1.44 18.98
C ALA A 140 -6.05 0.42 18.79
N LEU A 141 -5.84 -0.57 17.93
CA LEU A 141 -6.82 -1.65 17.74
C LEU A 141 -7.03 -2.46 19.02
N ARG A 142 -5.97 -2.73 19.80
CA ARG A 142 -6.07 -3.47 21.08
C ARG A 142 -6.88 -2.76 22.17
N ILE A 143 -7.20 -1.47 22.02
CA ILE A 143 -8.04 -0.75 23.00
C ILE A 143 -9.47 -1.29 23.00
N SER A 144 -9.97 -1.73 21.85
CA SER A 144 -11.36 -2.17 21.70
C SER A 144 -11.43 -3.44 20.88
N GLU A 145 -12.07 -4.46 21.44
CA GLU A 145 -12.35 -5.71 20.73
C GLU A 145 -13.20 -5.47 19.47
N LEU A 146 -14.15 -4.54 19.54
CA LEU A 146 -14.96 -4.15 18.39
C LEU A 146 -14.09 -3.56 17.27
N LEU A 147 -13.19 -2.61 17.60
CA LEU A 147 -12.29 -2.03 16.60
C LEU A 147 -11.35 -3.07 16.02
N THR A 148 -10.82 -3.98 16.85
CA THR A 148 -9.99 -5.10 16.37
C THR A 148 -10.74 -5.94 15.35
N ARG A 149 -11.94 -6.42 15.69
CA ARG A 149 -12.76 -7.25 14.79
C ARG A 149 -13.12 -6.53 13.49
N LEU A 150 -13.47 -5.24 13.55
CA LEU A 150 -13.79 -4.45 12.36
C LEU A 150 -12.57 -4.32 11.43
N PHE A 151 -11.38 -4.02 11.98
CA PHE A 151 -10.17 -3.90 11.19
C PHE A 151 -9.64 -5.24 10.69
N GLU A 152 -9.88 -6.35 11.39
CA GLU A 152 -9.59 -7.70 10.88
C GLU A 152 -10.45 -8.02 9.66
N ILE A 153 -11.75 -7.72 9.71
CA ILE A 153 -12.67 -7.91 8.58
C ILE A 153 -12.25 -7.00 7.41
N LEU A 154 -12.04 -5.71 7.65
CA LEU A 154 -11.59 -4.78 6.61
C LEU A 154 -10.22 -5.17 6.04
N GLY A 155 -9.30 -5.60 6.90
CA GLY A 155 -7.97 -6.08 6.51
C GLY A 155 -8.04 -7.26 5.56
N LYS A 156 -8.95 -8.22 5.81
CA LYS A 156 -9.18 -9.38 4.94
C LYS A 156 -9.58 -8.99 3.51
N TYR A 157 -10.37 -7.94 3.34
CA TYR A 157 -10.86 -7.49 2.03
C TYR A 157 -10.10 -6.29 1.46
N SER A 158 -9.14 -5.74 2.20
CA SER A 158 -8.43 -4.49 1.86
C SER A 158 -7.78 -4.52 0.47
N PHE A 159 -7.07 -5.58 0.13
CA PHE A 159 -6.41 -5.71 -1.18
C PHE A 159 -7.43 -5.83 -2.32
N PRO A 160 -8.40 -6.76 -2.31
CA PRO A 160 -9.48 -6.78 -3.31
C PRO A 160 -10.24 -5.45 -3.43
N MET A 161 -10.57 -4.79 -2.31
CA MET A 161 -11.23 -3.48 -2.33
C MET A 161 -10.37 -2.45 -3.05
N TRP A 162 -9.07 -2.42 -2.75
CA TRP A 162 -8.12 -1.56 -3.44
C TRP A 162 -7.94 -1.93 -4.93
N LEU A 163 -8.16 -3.17 -5.35
CA LEU A 163 -8.14 -3.51 -6.78
C LEU A 163 -9.34 -2.94 -7.54
N VAL A 164 -10.50 -2.86 -6.88
CA VAL A 164 -11.76 -2.47 -7.54
C VAL A 164 -12.13 -1.01 -7.34
N HIS A 165 -11.58 -0.31 -6.33
CA HIS A 165 -12.05 1.03 -5.95
C HIS A 165 -11.98 2.06 -7.08
N SER A 166 -10.93 2.05 -7.88
CA SER A 166 -10.79 3.02 -8.96
C SER A 166 -11.83 2.79 -10.06
N TYR A 167 -12.31 1.56 -10.23
CA TYR A 167 -13.45 1.29 -11.09
C TYR A 167 -14.73 1.98 -10.62
N PHE A 168 -14.98 2.02 -9.31
CA PHE A 168 -16.10 2.75 -8.73
C PHE A 168 -15.94 4.27 -8.78
N CYS A 169 -14.70 4.76 -8.82
CA CYS A 169 -14.41 6.19 -8.97
C CYS A 169 -14.61 6.67 -10.41
N TYR A 170 -14.20 5.86 -11.40
CA TYR A 170 -14.05 6.32 -12.77
C TYR A 170 -15.04 5.72 -13.78
N TYR A 171 -15.54 4.51 -13.56
CA TYR A 171 -16.30 3.78 -14.59
C TYR A 171 -17.68 3.30 -14.14
N PHE A 172 -17.78 2.68 -12.97
CA PHE A 172 -19.01 2.06 -12.48
C PHE A 172 -19.61 2.85 -11.32
N LEU A 173 -20.94 2.99 -11.32
CA LEU A 173 -21.71 3.54 -10.20
C LEU A 173 -21.20 4.90 -9.69
N GLN A 174 -20.53 5.68 -10.53
CA GLN A 174 -19.97 6.99 -10.19
C GLN A 174 -21.02 7.93 -9.56
N PRO A 175 -22.26 8.05 -10.07
CA PRO A 175 -23.28 8.87 -9.43
C PRO A 175 -23.60 8.42 -8.00
N LEU A 176 -23.55 7.11 -7.75
CA LEU A 176 -23.77 6.54 -6.42
C LEU A 176 -22.56 6.77 -5.52
N THR A 177 -21.34 6.54 -6.02
CA THR A 177 -20.08 6.76 -5.30
C THR A 177 -19.98 8.19 -4.78
N TYR A 178 -20.31 9.18 -5.62
CA TYR A 178 -20.20 10.60 -5.28
C TYR A 178 -21.50 11.24 -4.75
N ALA A 179 -22.57 10.47 -4.56
CA ALA A 179 -23.85 10.95 -4.03
C ALA A 179 -23.74 11.75 -2.71
N PRO A 180 -22.87 11.39 -1.73
CA PRO A 180 -22.78 12.11 -0.47
C PRO A 180 -22.17 13.51 -0.54
N ARG A 181 -21.53 13.89 -1.66
CA ARG A 181 -20.91 15.22 -1.95
C ARG A 181 -19.82 15.73 -0.98
N TYR A 182 -19.66 15.16 0.21
CA TYR A 182 -18.60 15.47 1.18
C TYR A 182 -17.45 14.47 1.09
N GLY A 183 -16.19 14.93 1.10
CA GLY A 183 -15.01 14.08 0.86
C GLY A 183 -14.93 12.84 1.78
N ILE A 184 -15.11 13.02 3.09
CA ILE A 184 -15.11 11.90 4.05
C ILE A 184 -16.28 10.96 3.78
N ALA A 185 -17.47 11.50 3.49
CA ALA A 185 -18.65 10.68 3.21
C ALA A 185 -18.50 9.90 1.90
N ILE A 186 -17.86 10.48 0.88
CA ILE A 186 -17.50 9.81 -0.38
C ILE A 186 -16.54 8.66 -0.11
N LEU A 187 -15.50 8.86 0.72
CA LEU A 187 -14.56 7.80 1.08
C LEU A 187 -15.25 6.63 1.80
N LEU A 188 -16.12 6.94 2.76
CA LEU A 188 -16.90 5.91 3.48
C LEU A 188 -17.84 5.16 2.54
N ASN A 189 -18.53 5.87 1.65
CA ASN A 189 -19.44 5.29 0.68
C ASN A 189 -18.71 4.41 -0.34
N LEU A 190 -17.58 4.88 -0.88
CA LEU A 190 -16.71 4.10 -1.76
C LEU A 190 -16.22 2.82 -1.05
N SER A 191 -15.77 2.95 0.20
CA SER A 191 -15.32 1.80 1.00
C SER A 191 -16.45 0.80 1.21
N LEU A 192 -17.67 1.27 1.46
CA LEU A 192 -18.85 0.41 1.62
C LEU A 192 -19.18 -0.34 0.31
N LEU A 193 -19.23 0.37 -0.83
CA LEU A 193 -19.57 -0.22 -2.13
C LEU A 193 -18.53 -1.26 -2.56
N THR A 194 -17.25 -0.93 -2.42
CA THR A 194 -16.14 -1.84 -2.76
C THR A 194 -16.11 -3.05 -1.82
N PHE A 195 -16.31 -2.84 -0.52
CA PHE A 195 -16.41 -3.94 0.46
C PHE A 195 -17.58 -4.88 0.12
N ALA A 196 -18.78 -4.34 -0.12
CA ALA A 196 -19.95 -5.13 -0.47
C ALA A 196 -19.72 -5.97 -1.72
N THR A 197 -19.09 -5.38 -2.74
CA THR A 197 -18.74 -6.07 -3.99
C THR A 197 -17.76 -7.22 -3.72
N CYS A 198 -16.67 -6.96 -2.99
CA CYS A 198 -15.69 -8.00 -2.66
C CYS A 198 -16.29 -9.12 -1.81
N PHE A 199 -17.19 -8.78 -0.88
CA PHE A 199 -17.90 -9.77 -0.06
C PHE A 199 -18.77 -10.69 -0.92
N VAL A 200 -19.55 -10.13 -1.86
CA VAL A 200 -20.38 -10.91 -2.79
C VAL A 200 -19.51 -11.80 -3.68
N LEU A 201 -18.42 -11.28 -4.23
CA LEU A 201 -17.50 -12.04 -5.08
C LEU A 201 -16.88 -13.23 -4.35
N GLU A 202 -16.47 -13.04 -3.08
CA GLU A 202 -15.92 -14.13 -2.28
C GLU A 202 -16.98 -15.21 -1.99
N LYS A 203 -18.24 -14.82 -1.76
CA LYS A 203 -19.35 -15.77 -1.61
C LYS A 203 -19.62 -16.57 -2.88
N ILE A 204 -19.58 -15.93 -4.04
CA ILE A 204 -19.71 -16.59 -5.35
C ILE A 204 -18.56 -17.57 -5.56
N ARG A 205 -17.31 -17.14 -5.28
CA ARG A 205 -16.12 -18.00 -5.39
C ARG A 205 -16.24 -19.26 -4.53
N MET A 206 -16.78 -19.15 -3.31
CA MET A 206 -17.00 -20.30 -2.42
C MET A 206 -18.11 -21.24 -2.92
N ALA A 207 -19.09 -20.72 -3.67
CA ALA A 207 -20.19 -21.49 -4.24
C ALA A 207 -19.82 -22.21 -5.55
N LEU A 208 -18.77 -21.74 -6.24
CA LEU A 208 -18.27 -22.40 -7.44
C LEU A 208 -17.53 -23.70 -7.05
N PRO A 209 -17.78 -24.82 -7.76
CA PRO A 209 -17.02 -26.04 -7.54
C PRO A 209 -15.54 -25.75 -7.79
N ALA A 210 -14.66 -26.26 -6.92
CA ALA A 210 -13.23 -26.07 -7.04
C ALA A 210 -12.78 -26.43 -8.46
N PRO A 211 -11.94 -25.61 -9.12
CA PRO A 211 -11.42 -25.97 -10.43
C PRO A 211 -10.73 -27.32 -10.29
N LEU A 212 -11.14 -28.29 -11.13
CA LEU A 212 -10.47 -29.58 -11.28
C LEU A 212 -8.98 -29.31 -11.45
N ARG A 213 -8.19 -29.66 -10.43
CA ARG A 213 -6.73 -29.54 -10.44
C ARG A 213 -6.12 -30.56 -11.39
#